data_AF-A0A2G5PP16-F1
#
_entry.id   AF-A0A2G5PP16-F1
#
_cell.length_a   1.000
_cell.length_b   1.000
_cell.length_c   1.000
_cell.angle_alpha   90.00
_cell.angle_beta   90.00
_cell.angle_gamma   90.00
#
_symmetry.space_group_name_H-M   'P 1'
#
loop_
_entity.id
_entity.type
_entity.pdbx_description
1 polymer ?
#
loop_
_entity_poly.entity_id
_entity_poly.type
_entity_poly.pdbx_seq_one_letter_code
_entity_poly.pdbx_strand_id
1 'polypeptide(L)'
;MPYSDQDCRTPDDERQVYGAEPADRQRHRAGHRDPGGRGVHRRDVRGLLTVPGPPGGFNPDAGWRLHPQVAVRPESFGALLYHFGTRKLSFLKNRTILAVVQSLADHTDVRAACRAAGVADGEERPYLRALRVLADSNMLVRKENQ
;
A
#
# COMPACT_ATOMS: atom_id res chain seq x y z
N MET A 1 -3.50 27.37 -49.51
CA MET A 1 -3.80 25.95 -49.76
C MET A 1 -3.85 25.24 -48.42
N PRO A 2 -5.05 24.82 -47.99
CA PRO A 2 -5.33 24.18 -46.70
C PRO A 2 -5.10 22.66 -46.77
N TYR A 3 -4.71 22.04 -45.66
CA TYR A 3 -4.88 20.60 -45.46
C TYR A 3 -6.08 20.38 -44.52
N SER A 4 -7.25 20.26 -45.14
CA SER A 4 -8.37 19.40 -44.72
C SER A 4 -7.87 17.96 -44.55
N ASP A 5 -8.44 17.03 -43.78
CA ASP A 5 -9.55 16.99 -42.82
C ASP A 5 -9.47 15.57 -42.20
N GLN A 6 -9.90 15.45 -40.94
CA GLN A 6 -10.59 14.31 -40.29
C GLN A 6 -10.30 12.86 -40.74
N ASP A 7 -10.06 11.96 -39.77
CA ASP A 7 -11.17 11.07 -39.38
C ASP A 7 -10.91 10.23 -38.12
N CYS A 8 -12.01 10.00 -37.42
CA CYS A 8 -12.16 9.35 -36.12
C CYS A 8 -11.97 7.83 -36.20
N ARG A 9 -11.52 7.20 -35.10
CA ARG A 9 -12.14 5.98 -34.49
C ARG A 9 -11.26 5.33 -33.41
N THR A 10 -11.78 5.27 -32.20
CA THR A 10 -11.80 4.06 -31.34
C THR A 10 -13.24 3.50 -31.43
N PRO A 11 -13.62 2.29 -30.92
CA PRO A 11 -12.91 1.32 -30.05
C PRO A 11 -13.12 -0.16 -30.52
N ASP A 12 -13.10 -1.12 -29.57
CA ASP A 12 -13.31 -2.59 -29.63
C ASP A 12 -12.12 -3.45 -30.06
N ASP A 13 -11.92 -4.69 -29.64
CA ASP A 13 -12.42 -5.60 -28.59
C ASP A 13 -11.72 -6.90 -28.98
N GLU A 14 -10.66 -7.34 -28.31
CA GLU A 14 -10.15 -8.70 -28.56
C GLU A 14 -9.85 -9.44 -27.27
N ARG A 15 -10.76 -10.38 -27.06
CA ARG A 15 -10.89 -11.30 -25.95
C ARG A 15 -9.77 -12.35 -25.96
N GLN A 16 -9.28 -12.62 -24.76
CA GLN A 16 -9.39 -13.93 -24.10
C GLN A 16 -9.10 -15.18 -24.96
N VAL A 17 -7.89 -15.73 -24.81
CA VAL A 17 -7.57 -17.12 -25.20
C VAL A 17 -6.88 -17.81 -24.02
N TYR A 18 -7.69 -18.51 -23.22
CA TYR A 18 -7.22 -19.60 -22.33
C TYR A 18 -8.07 -20.83 -22.67
N GLY A 19 -7.57 -21.66 -23.59
CA GLY A 19 -7.94 -23.07 -23.70
C GLY A 19 -6.71 -23.89 -23.33
N ALA A 20 -6.77 -25.15 -22.89
CA ALA A 20 -7.82 -26.07 -22.50
C ALA A 20 -7.08 -27.20 -21.74
N GLU A 21 -7.70 -27.81 -20.72
CA GLU A 21 -7.30 -29.15 -20.23
C GLU A 21 -7.73 -30.23 -21.25
N PRO A 22 -7.16 -31.47 -21.25
CA PRO A 22 -7.55 -32.52 -20.28
C PRO A 22 -6.46 -33.56 -19.85
N ALA A 23 -6.76 -34.20 -18.70
CA ALA A 23 -6.57 -35.58 -18.20
C ALA A 23 -5.65 -36.58 -18.96
N ASP A 24 -5.00 -37.60 -18.37
CA ASP A 24 -5.42 -38.51 -17.28
C ASP A 24 -4.24 -39.44 -16.85
N ARG A 25 -4.36 -40.01 -15.64
CA ARG A 25 -3.79 -41.27 -15.10
C ARG A 25 -2.29 -41.58 -15.11
N GLN A 26 -1.78 -41.85 -13.89
CA GLN A 26 -1.25 -43.19 -13.57
C GLN A 26 -1.32 -43.43 -12.04
N ARG A 27 -1.96 -44.53 -11.63
CA ARG A 27 -2.05 -45.03 -10.23
C ARG A 27 -0.94 -46.06 -9.94
N HIS A 28 -0.91 -46.54 -8.68
CA HIS A 28 -0.12 -47.63 -8.06
C HIS A 28 1.12 -47.14 -7.29
N ARG A 29 1.44 -47.58 -6.06
CA ARG A 29 0.93 -48.58 -5.12
C ARG A 29 1.51 -48.31 -3.70
N ALA A 30 1.04 -49.07 -2.72
CA ALA A 30 1.06 -48.90 -1.25
C ALA A 30 2.39 -48.98 -0.45
N GLY A 31 2.34 -48.48 0.80
CA GLY A 31 3.20 -48.81 1.96
C GLY A 31 3.02 -47.77 3.09
N HIS A 32 2.23 -48.00 4.15
CA HIS A 32 2.51 -48.70 5.43
C HIS A 32 3.03 -47.82 6.61
N ARG A 33 2.13 -47.59 7.59
CA ARG A 33 2.22 -47.27 9.06
C ARG A 33 3.24 -46.27 9.67
N ASP A 34 2.68 -45.18 10.25
CA ASP A 34 2.65 -44.65 11.66
C ASP A 34 3.74 -45.01 12.70
N PRO A 35 3.98 -44.26 13.83
CA PRO A 35 3.68 -42.86 14.23
C PRO A 35 4.91 -42.05 14.73
N GLY A 36 4.72 -40.74 14.93
CA GLY A 36 5.38 -40.00 16.03
C GLY A 36 6.27 -38.81 15.64
N GLY A 37 5.79 -37.59 15.89
CA GLY A 37 6.63 -36.39 15.78
C GLY A 37 5.90 -35.12 16.18
N ARG A 38 6.12 -34.67 17.41
CA ARG A 38 5.60 -33.45 18.02
C ARG A 38 5.79 -32.23 17.11
N GLY A 39 4.70 -31.53 16.77
CA GLY A 39 4.73 -30.26 16.05
C GLY A 39 4.07 -29.17 16.89
N VAL A 40 4.90 -28.35 17.52
CA VAL A 40 4.53 -27.20 18.35
C VAL A 40 3.62 -26.20 17.63
N HIS A 41 2.71 -25.58 18.39
CA HIS A 41 1.81 -24.50 17.99
C HIS A 41 2.51 -23.41 17.15
N ARG A 42 2.15 -23.28 15.86
CA ARG A 42 2.34 -22.02 15.13
C ARG A 42 1.30 -21.00 15.57
N ARG A 43 1.55 -20.38 16.73
CA ARG A 43 1.16 -19.00 16.96
C ARG A 43 2.36 -18.15 16.55
N ASP A 44 2.48 -17.84 15.26
CA ASP A 44 3.43 -16.81 14.83
C ASP A 44 2.86 -15.46 15.28
N VAL A 45 3.29 -15.07 16.46
CA VAL A 45 3.22 -13.70 16.96
C VAL A 45 3.98 -12.85 15.95
N ARG A 46 3.26 -12.02 15.18
CA ARG A 46 3.87 -10.94 14.40
C ARG A 46 4.62 -10.04 15.38
N GLY A 47 5.93 -10.30 15.50
CA GLY A 47 6.90 -9.50 16.22
C GLY A 47 6.86 -8.08 15.70
N LEU A 48 6.16 -7.26 16.46
CA LEU A 48 6.09 -5.82 16.35
C LEU A 48 7.50 -5.28 16.69
N LEU A 49 8.39 -5.18 15.70
CA LEU A 49 9.58 -4.34 15.79
C LEU A 49 9.12 -2.87 15.71
N THR A 50 8.46 -2.41 16.76
CA THR A 50 8.24 -0.99 17.01
C THR A 50 9.57 -0.43 17.48
N VAL A 51 10.36 0.08 16.54
CA VAL A 51 11.40 1.06 16.87
C VAL A 51 10.65 2.31 17.33
N PRO A 52 10.79 2.78 18.57
CA PRO A 52 10.11 3.99 19.02
C PRO A 52 10.68 5.19 18.25
N GLY A 53 9.82 5.83 17.45
CA GLY A 53 10.11 7.16 16.89
C GLY A 53 10.13 8.22 18.00
N PRO A 54 10.71 9.40 17.75
CA PRO A 54 10.82 10.47 18.75
C PRO A 54 9.44 10.87 19.30
N PRO A 55 9.37 11.36 20.57
CA PRO A 55 8.13 11.72 21.24
C PRO A 55 7.51 12.96 20.59
N GLY A 56 6.67 12.69 19.61
CA GLY A 56 5.81 13.64 18.92
C GLY A 56 4.75 12.83 18.21
N GLY A 57 3.87 12.21 19.01
CA GLY A 57 2.88 11.25 18.51
C GLY A 57 2.08 11.76 17.31
N PHE A 58 1.60 10.82 16.51
CA PHE A 58 0.72 11.13 15.39
C PHE A 58 -0.51 11.91 15.89
N ASN A 59 -0.65 13.17 15.49
CA ASN A 59 -1.86 13.96 15.70
C ASN A 59 -2.38 14.40 14.31
N PRO A 60 -3.63 14.06 13.97
CA PRO A 60 -4.21 14.28 12.65
C PRO A 60 -4.58 15.74 12.37
N ASP A 61 -4.69 16.58 13.41
CA ASP A 61 -5.09 17.99 13.32
C ASP A 61 -3.89 18.90 13.05
N ALA A 62 -2.86 18.37 12.41
CA ALA A 62 -1.64 19.10 12.11
C ALA A 62 -1.00 18.66 10.80
N GLY A 63 -0.12 19.50 10.27
CA GLY A 63 0.54 19.27 9.00
C GLY A 63 1.56 18.14 9.08
N TRP A 64 1.51 17.24 8.09
CA TRP A 64 2.48 16.18 7.89
C TRP A 64 3.03 16.24 6.46
N ARG A 65 4.19 15.63 6.25
CA ARG A 65 4.75 15.41 4.92
C ARG A 65 5.53 14.10 4.91
N LEU A 66 5.81 13.58 3.71
CA LEU A 66 6.79 12.52 3.55
C LEU A 66 8.15 12.98 4.06
N HIS A 67 8.86 12.07 4.72
CA HIS A 67 10.25 12.31 5.08
C HIS A 67 11.09 12.50 3.80
N PRO A 68 12.01 13.49 3.72
CA PRO A 68 12.74 13.81 2.49
C PRO A 68 13.63 12.65 1.98
N GLN A 69 13.99 11.72 2.86
CA GLN A 69 14.73 10.49 2.51
C GLN A 69 13.82 9.31 2.13
N VAL A 70 12.53 9.52 1.85
CA VAL A 70 11.61 8.48 1.42
C VAL A 70 11.37 8.57 -0.08
N ALA A 71 11.69 7.49 -0.79
CA ALA A 71 11.29 7.30 -2.18
C ALA A 71 9.91 6.65 -2.25
N VAL A 72 9.07 7.15 -3.15
CA VAL A 72 7.74 6.60 -3.45
C VAL A 72 7.79 5.91 -4.81
N ARG A 73 7.36 4.66 -4.88
CA ARG A 73 7.13 3.93 -6.14
C ARG A 73 5.65 3.59 -6.27
N PRO A 74 4.88 4.32 -7.11
CA PRO A 74 3.50 3.99 -7.40
C PRO A 74 3.39 2.62 -8.09
N GLU A 75 2.40 1.84 -7.70
CA GLU A 75 2.11 0.53 -8.27
C GLU A 75 0.60 0.35 -8.47
N SER A 76 0.19 -0.67 -9.22
CA SER A 76 -1.21 -0.91 -9.53
C SER A 76 -2.10 -1.06 -8.29
N PHE A 77 -1.55 -1.61 -7.21
CA PHE A 77 -2.20 -1.81 -5.91
C PHE A 77 -2.07 -0.63 -4.94
N GLY A 78 -1.27 0.39 -5.23
CA GLY A 78 -0.96 1.48 -4.30
C GLY A 78 0.46 1.96 -4.46
N ALA A 79 1.35 1.71 -3.50
CA ALA A 79 2.75 2.11 -3.60
C ALA A 79 3.69 1.33 -2.67
N LEU A 80 4.99 1.36 -3.02
CA LEU A 80 6.09 1.03 -2.12
C LEU A 80 6.79 2.32 -1.66
N LEU A 81 7.02 2.43 -0.36
CA LEU A 81 7.75 3.51 0.29
C LEU A 81 9.06 2.97 0.83
N TYR A 82 10.19 3.50 0.37
CA TYR A 82 11.51 3.12 0.85
C TYR A 82 12.22 4.29 1.51
N HIS A 83 12.67 4.10 2.75
CA HIS A 83 13.42 5.11 3.48
C HIS A 83 14.93 4.85 3.39
N PHE A 84 15.69 5.75 2.78
CA PHE A 84 17.14 5.56 2.57
C PHE A 84 17.96 5.53 3.87
N GLY A 85 17.63 6.38 4.86
CA GLY A 85 18.30 6.38 6.17
C GLY A 85 18.05 5.13 7.02
N THR A 86 16.80 4.74 7.25
CA THR A 86 16.45 3.59 8.12
C THR A 86 16.43 2.24 7.39
N ARG A 87 16.54 2.25 6.05
CA ARG A 87 16.42 1.07 5.17
C ARG A 87 15.09 0.32 5.31
N LYS A 88 14.06 0.96 5.85
CA LYS A 88 12.71 0.39 5.99
C LYS A 88 11.97 0.44 4.66
N LEU A 89 11.14 -0.58 4.43
CA LEU A 89 10.22 -0.68 3.31
C LEU A 89 8.78 -0.75 3.84
N SER A 90 7.88 0.08 3.34
CA SER A 90 6.46 0.08 3.68
C SER A 90 5.59 -0.04 2.44
N PHE A 91 4.46 -0.72 2.57
CA PHE A 91 3.54 -0.98 1.47
C PHE A 91 2.21 -0.27 1.71
N LEU A 92 1.79 0.53 0.74
CA LEU A 92 0.47 1.11 0.67
C LEU A 92 -0.40 0.21 -0.22
N LYS A 93 -1.44 -0.39 0.36
CA LYS A 93 -2.30 -1.38 -0.32
C LYS A 93 -3.51 -0.79 -1.06
N ASN A 94 -3.62 0.54 -1.10
CA ASN A 94 -4.68 1.22 -1.80
C ASN A 94 -4.11 2.51 -2.44
N ARG A 95 -4.54 2.85 -3.65
CA ARG A 95 -4.19 4.11 -4.31
C ARG A 95 -4.75 5.34 -3.56
N THR A 96 -5.87 5.22 -2.85
CA THR A 96 -6.42 6.33 -2.06
C THR A 96 -5.45 6.76 -0.96
N ILE A 97 -4.83 5.83 -0.22
CA ILE A 97 -3.83 6.22 0.79
C ILE A 97 -2.57 6.81 0.15
N LEU A 98 -2.20 6.37 -1.05
CA LEU A 98 -1.11 7.01 -1.80
C LEU A 98 -1.46 8.47 -2.12
N ALA A 99 -2.66 8.74 -2.61
CA ALA A 99 -3.13 10.09 -2.91
C ALA A 99 -3.14 10.98 -1.66
N VAL A 100 -3.60 10.45 -0.52
CA VAL A 100 -3.51 11.16 0.77
C VAL A 100 -2.06 11.49 1.10
N VAL A 101 -1.15 10.50 1.08
CA VAL A 101 0.26 10.70 1.44
C VAL A 101 0.97 11.71 0.53
N GLN A 102 0.65 11.74 -0.76
CA GLN A 102 1.21 12.71 -1.71
C GLN A 102 0.69 14.14 -1.47
N SER A 103 -0.59 14.30 -1.15
CA SER A 103 -1.22 15.61 -0.91
C SER A 103 -0.95 16.18 0.49
N LEU A 104 -0.48 15.38 1.44
CA LEU A 104 -0.25 15.82 2.84
C LEU A 104 0.52 17.15 2.95
N ALA A 105 1.54 17.37 2.12
CA ALA A 105 2.37 18.58 2.15
C ALA A 105 1.60 19.86 1.78
N ASP A 106 0.54 19.72 0.99
CA ASP A 106 -0.29 20.81 0.46
C ASP A 106 -1.42 21.20 1.42
N HIS A 107 -1.63 20.43 2.49
CA HIS A 107 -2.71 20.64 3.45
C HIS A 107 -2.20 21.05 4.84
N THR A 108 -3.07 21.72 5.60
CA THR A 108 -2.82 22.17 6.97
C THR A 108 -2.88 21.04 7.98
N ASP A 109 -3.69 20.02 7.69
CA ASP A 109 -3.92 18.87 8.54
C ASP A 109 -4.24 17.62 7.72
N VAL A 110 -4.19 16.46 8.39
CA VAL A 110 -4.40 15.16 7.74
C VAL A 110 -5.83 14.98 7.27
N ARG A 111 -6.80 15.55 7.99
CA ARG A 111 -8.23 15.39 7.67
C ARG A 111 -8.58 16.13 6.38
N ALA A 112 -8.01 17.31 6.19
CA ALA A 112 -8.11 18.06 4.95
C ALA A 112 -7.53 17.27 3.76
N ALA A 113 -6.37 16.61 3.94
CA ALA A 113 -5.79 15.74 2.91
C ALA A 113 -6.66 14.51 2.61
N CYS A 114 -7.25 13.89 3.63
CA CYS A 114 -8.21 12.79 3.46
C CYS A 114 -9.41 13.23 2.60
N ARG A 115 -10.02 14.37 2.91
CA ARG A 115 -11.14 14.92 2.14
C ARG A 115 -10.74 15.24 0.70
N ALA A 116 -9.57 15.84 0.49
CA ALA A 116 -9.06 16.15 -0.84
C ALA A 116 -8.83 14.88 -1.70
N ALA A 117 -8.47 13.77 -1.06
CA ALA A 117 -8.35 12.46 -1.70
C ALA A 117 -9.69 11.70 -1.84
N GLY A 118 -10.82 12.32 -1.51
CA GLY A 118 -12.16 11.75 -1.64
C GLY A 118 -12.57 10.81 -0.49
N VAL A 119 -11.86 10.83 0.64
CA VAL A 119 -12.25 10.07 1.84
C VAL A 119 -13.29 10.87 2.61
N ALA A 120 -14.48 10.29 2.82
CA ALA A 120 -15.52 10.90 3.64
C ALA A 120 -15.10 10.96 5.11
N ASP A 121 -15.58 11.96 5.86
CA ASP A 121 -15.21 12.16 7.28
C ASP A 121 -15.55 10.93 8.16
N GLY A 122 -16.53 10.11 7.79
CA GLY A 122 -16.86 8.85 8.48
C GLY A 122 -15.91 7.67 8.19
N GLU A 123 -15.12 7.76 7.12
CA GLU A 123 -14.29 6.67 6.58
C GLU A 123 -12.79 6.89 6.81
N GLU A 124 -12.39 8.00 7.43
CA GLU A 124 -10.99 8.38 7.64
C GLU A 124 -10.22 7.44 8.59
N ARG A 125 -10.92 6.73 9.49
CA ARG A 125 -10.31 5.91 10.56
C ARG A 125 -9.20 4.95 10.09
N PRO A 126 -9.41 4.09 9.07
CA PRO A 126 -8.35 3.24 8.52
C PRO A 126 -7.16 4.02 7.97
N TYR A 127 -7.39 5.17 7.34
CA TYR A 127 -6.33 6.03 6.81
C TYR A 127 -5.52 6.66 7.93
N LEU A 128 -6.16 7.20 8.97
CA LEU A 128 -5.48 7.75 10.14
C LEU A 128 -4.62 6.70 10.85
N ARG A 129 -5.12 5.46 10.98
CA ARG A 129 -4.32 4.35 11.53
C ARG A 129 -3.09 4.08 10.68
N ALA A 130 -3.23 4.00 9.36
CA ALA A 130 -2.11 3.72 8.48
C ALA A 130 -1.07 4.85 8.50
N LEU A 131 -1.51 6.12 8.48
CA LEU A 131 -0.64 7.29 8.58
C LEU A 131 0.11 7.33 9.91
N ARG A 132 -0.54 6.95 11.01
CA ARG A 132 0.15 6.77 12.31
C ARG A 132 1.29 5.75 12.22
N VAL A 133 1.06 4.59 11.60
CA VAL A 133 2.12 3.58 11.42
C VAL A 133 3.27 4.12 10.54
N LEU A 134 2.95 4.91 9.52
CA LEU A 134 3.98 5.57 8.70
C LEU A 134 4.78 6.61 9.52
N ALA A 135 4.12 7.40 10.37
CA ALA A 135 4.81 8.32 11.28
C ALA A 135 5.70 7.57 12.29
N ASP A 136 5.18 6.53 12.94
CA ASP A 136 5.91 5.70 13.91
C ASP A 136 7.12 5.00 13.26
N SER A 137 7.09 4.76 11.94
CA SER A 137 8.19 4.16 11.18
C SER A 137 9.17 5.16 10.56
N ASN A 138 9.01 6.47 10.84
CA ASN A 138 9.80 7.58 10.29
C ASN A 138 9.58 7.83 8.78
N MET A 139 8.51 7.27 8.20
CA MET A 139 8.15 7.53 6.80
C MET A 139 7.50 8.91 6.62
N LEU A 140 6.81 9.40 7.66
CA LEU A 140 6.23 10.74 7.71
C LEU A 140 6.90 11.56 8.80
N VAL A 141 6.98 12.87 8.56
CA VAL A 141 7.45 13.87 9.52
C VAL A 141 6.43 14.99 9.64
N ARG A 142 6.44 15.68 10.78
CA ARG A 142 5.70 16.92 10.94
C ARG A 142 6.17 17.93 9.91
N LYS A 143 5.21 18.65 9.33
CA LYS A 143 5.49 19.88 8.60
C LYS A 143 5.90 20.91 9.64
N GLU A 144 7.05 21.53 9.47
CA GLU A 144 7.36 22.76 10.22
C GLU A 144 6.37 23.82 9.71
N ASN A 145 5.61 24.41 10.63
CA ASN A 145 4.83 25.59 10.31
C ASN A 145 5.82 26.69 9.93
N GLN A 146 5.85 27.06 8.66
CA GLN A 146 6.51 28.29 8.21
C GLN A 146 5.63 29.49 8.52
#